data_AF-A0A2U1CMF9-F1
#
_entry.id   AF-A0A2U1CMF9-F1
#
_cell.length_a   1.000
_cell.length_b   1.000
_cell.length_c   1.000
_cell.angle_alpha   90.00
_cell.angle_beta   90.00
_cell.angle_gamma   90.00
#
_symmetry.space_group_name_H-M   'P 1'
#
loop_
_entity.id
_entity.type
_entity.pdbx_description
1 polymer ?
#
loop_
_entity_poly.entity_id
_entity_poly.type
_entity_poly.pdbx_seq_one_letter_code
_entity_poly.pdbx_strand_id
1 'polypeptide(L)'
;MPGRYPAIVRSYDADRRTCRVEIPGLTDGGDVLPEAEIEYSIGDKSRAGANTTEIEITPGDPIWVAFIGGDPRYPIITGYRNPQAGNSTGWRRWHHANMELLAETLMRMIAGGDFLIKSGTHVIVQAPSATIDAADTHVKGNMLVDGAIVGKGGMAVSGGSGVSVEGNIGVKGNVNATGDILADGANSNHHSH
;
A
#
# COMPACT_ATOMS: atom_id res chain seq x y z
N MET A 1 36.29 19.17 -14.32
CA MET A 1 36.66 17.84 -14.86
C MET A 1 35.36 17.10 -15.15
N PRO A 2 35.14 16.60 -16.39
CA PRO A 2 33.95 15.82 -16.70
C PRO A 2 34.06 14.43 -16.06
N GLY A 3 33.07 14.01 -15.29
CA GLY A 3 33.04 12.70 -14.62
C GLY A 3 31.97 12.60 -13.54
N ARG A 4 31.77 11.37 -13.04
CA ARG A 4 30.96 11.10 -11.84
C ARG A 4 31.89 10.79 -10.67
N TYR A 5 31.58 11.36 -9.52
CA TYR A 5 32.36 11.28 -8.29
C TYR A 5 31.55 10.55 -7.22
N PRO A 6 32.17 9.64 -6.45
CA PRO A 6 31.49 9.01 -5.34
C PRO A 6 31.26 10.04 -4.23
N ALA A 7 30.05 10.06 -3.68
CA ALA A 7 29.69 10.94 -2.59
C ALA A 7 28.79 10.24 -1.58
N ILE A 8 28.53 10.92 -0.46
CA ILE A 8 27.64 10.50 0.62
C ILE A 8 26.71 11.67 0.96
N VAL A 9 25.42 11.40 1.06
CA VAL A 9 24.45 12.38 1.53
C VAL A 9 24.63 12.60 3.03
N ARG A 10 24.75 13.86 3.47
CA ARG A 10 24.87 14.21 4.89
C ARG A 10 23.61 14.86 5.45
N SER A 11 22.87 15.60 4.63
CA SER A 11 21.53 16.05 4.96
C SER A 11 20.68 16.23 3.70
N TYR A 12 19.36 16.20 3.90
CA TYR A 12 18.35 16.45 2.89
C TYR A 12 17.44 17.58 3.37
N ASP A 13 17.17 18.54 2.49
CA ASP A 13 16.20 19.62 2.70
C ASP A 13 15.00 19.34 1.80
N ALA A 14 13.88 18.93 2.41
CA ALA A 14 12.67 18.52 1.69
C ALA A 14 11.95 19.67 1.00
N ASP A 15 11.97 20.87 1.60
CA ASP A 15 11.31 22.05 1.02
C ASP A 15 12.03 22.50 -0.25
N ARG A 16 13.37 22.42 -0.24
CA ARG A 16 14.22 22.79 -1.38
C ARG A 16 14.48 21.65 -2.35
N ARG A 17 14.28 20.39 -1.93
CA ARG A 17 14.61 19.16 -2.67
C ARG A 17 16.09 19.10 -3.05
N THR A 18 16.95 19.44 -2.09
CA THR A 18 18.42 19.49 -2.26
C THR A 18 19.13 18.75 -1.13
N CYS A 19 20.36 18.31 -1.38
CA CYS A 19 21.16 17.60 -0.38
C CYS A 19 22.47 18.34 -0.08
N ARG A 20 22.96 18.23 1.17
CA ARG A 20 24.37 18.49 1.47
C ARG A 20 25.15 17.20 1.24
N VAL A 21 26.18 17.25 0.40
CA VAL A 21 26.92 16.05 -0.02
C VAL A 21 28.40 16.14 0.35
N GLU A 22 28.93 15.05 0.89
CA GLU A 22 30.36 14.87 1.09
C GLU A 22 30.96 14.14 -0.10
N ILE A 23 32.03 14.69 -0.68
CA ILE A 23 32.77 14.12 -1.80
C ILE A 23 34.18 13.83 -1.28
N PRO A 24 34.49 12.58 -0.90
CA PRO A 24 35.80 12.23 -0.33
C PRO A 24 36.96 12.70 -1.20
N GLY A 25 37.94 13.35 -0.58
CA GLY A 25 39.10 13.94 -1.25
C GLY A 25 38.87 15.31 -1.87
N LEU A 26 37.62 15.79 -1.97
CA LEU A 26 37.28 17.12 -2.50
C LEU A 26 36.69 18.05 -1.45
N THR A 27 35.92 17.51 -0.50
CA THR A 27 35.27 18.29 0.57
C THR A 27 35.93 18.11 1.93
N ASP A 28 37.06 17.40 1.99
CA ASP A 28 37.76 17.09 3.24
C ASP A 28 38.24 18.39 3.91
N GLY A 29 37.87 18.59 5.19
CA GLY A 29 38.27 19.78 5.96
C GLY A 29 37.45 21.05 5.68
N GLY A 30 36.36 20.97 4.91
CA GLY A 30 35.44 22.09 4.70
C GLY A 30 34.37 22.19 5.81
N ASP A 31 34.12 23.40 6.30
CA ASP A 31 33.09 23.68 7.32
C ASP A 31 31.66 23.54 6.79
N VAL A 32 31.48 23.73 5.47
CA VAL A 32 30.18 23.67 4.80
C VAL A 32 30.30 22.76 3.57
N LEU A 33 29.49 21.70 3.57
CA LEU A 33 29.39 20.79 2.43
C LEU A 33 28.61 21.43 1.27
N PRO A 34 28.95 21.12 0.01
CA PRO A 34 28.24 21.67 -1.14
C PRO A 34 26.77 21.26 -1.17
N GLU A 35 25.92 22.16 -1.66
CA GLU A 35 24.51 21.91 -1.99
C GLU A 35 24.42 21.24 -3.36
N ALA A 36 23.90 20.03 -3.41
CA ALA A 36 23.65 19.31 -4.65
C ALA A 36 22.16 19.32 -5.00
N GLU A 37 21.87 19.55 -6.28
CA GLU A 37 20.56 19.27 -6.87
C GLU A 37 20.36 17.76 -7.05
N ILE A 38 19.10 17.34 -7.18
CA ILE A 38 18.74 15.96 -7.49
C ILE A 38 18.37 15.87 -8.97
N GLU A 39 19.04 14.98 -9.72
CA GLU A 39 18.65 14.68 -11.09
C GLU A 39 17.37 13.84 -11.07
N TYR A 40 16.23 14.47 -11.41
CA TYR A 40 14.95 13.77 -11.54
C TYR A 40 14.92 12.98 -12.84
N SER A 41 14.44 11.74 -12.75
CA SER A 41 14.16 10.95 -13.94
C SER A 41 13.05 11.60 -14.77
N ILE A 42 13.14 11.51 -16.10
CA ILE A 42 12.08 11.99 -16.98
C ILE A 42 10.77 11.26 -16.60
N GLY A 43 9.74 12.05 -16.28
CA GLY A 43 8.45 11.54 -15.80
C GLY A 43 8.18 11.92 -14.34
N ASP A 44 9.23 11.99 -13.51
CA ASP A 44 9.13 12.48 -12.14
C ASP A 44 9.18 14.01 -12.13
N LYS A 45 8.10 14.64 -11.67
CA LYS A 45 8.00 16.11 -11.66
C LYS A 45 8.39 16.67 -10.31
N SER A 46 9.55 17.32 -10.25
CA SER A 46 10.04 17.95 -9.03
C SER A 46 9.32 19.26 -8.67
N ARG A 47 8.70 19.93 -9.64
CA ARG A 47 8.07 21.23 -9.43
C ARG A 47 6.86 21.41 -10.33
N ALA A 48 5.81 22.01 -9.76
CA ALA A 48 4.61 22.54 -10.39
C ALA A 48 3.71 21.55 -11.16
N GLY A 49 2.40 21.70 -10.98
CA GLY A 49 1.37 20.87 -11.62
C GLY A 49 0.81 19.79 -10.70
N ALA A 50 -0.06 18.94 -11.26
CA ALA A 50 -0.59 17.78 -10.56
C ALA A 50 0.49 16.68 -10.45
N ASN A 51 0.43 15.91 -9.36
CA ASN A 51 1.23 14.70 -9.13
C ASN A 51 2.75 14.95 -9.09
N THR A 52 3.20 16.02 -8.41
CA THR A 52 4.63 16.23 -8.17
C THR A 52 5.19 15.11 -7.31
N THR A 53 6.41 14.67 -7.62
CA THR A 53 7.05 13.52 -6.98
C THR A 53 8.20 14.01 -6.14
N GLU A 54 8.25 13.60 -4.88
CA GLU A 54 9.46 13.66 -4.06
C GLU A 54 10.20 12.33 -4.21
N ILE A 55 11.51 12.41 -4.47
CA ILE A 55 12.39 11.23 -4.45
C ILE A 55 12.99 11.17 -3.05
N GLU A 56 12.70 10.09 -2.31
CA GLU A 56 13.27 9.89 -0.98
C GLU A 56 14.80 9.78 -1.09
N ILE A 57 15.50 10.64 -0.35
CA ILE A 57 16.94 10.57 -0.14
C ILE A 57 17.22 10.75 1.35
N THR A 58 18.03 9.88 1.92
CA THR A 58 18.30 9.85 3.36
C THR A 58 19.78 10.13 3.67
N PRO A 59 20.08 10.72 4.84
CA PRO A 59 21.46 10.84 5.30
C PRO A 59 22.16 9.47 5.37
N GLY A 60 23.38 9.40 4.85
CA GLY A 60 24.17 8.18 4.74
C GLY A 60 24.11 7.51 3.36
N ASP A 61 23.19 7.92 2.50
CA ASP A 61 23.03 7.33 1.17
C ASP A 61 24.28 7.49 0.30
N PRO A 62 24.83 6.39 -0.26
CA PRO A 62 25.95 6.45 -1.18
C PRO A 62 25.45 6.81 -2.59
N ILE A 63 25.96 7.90 -3.14
CA ILE A 63 25.46 8.50 -4.40
C ILE A 63 26.58 8.82 -5.38
N TRP A 64 26.22 8.94 -6.67
CA TRP A 64 27.08 9.48 -7.72
C TRP A 64 26.75 10.96 -7.94
N VAL A 65 27.76 11.83 -7.86
CA VAL A 65 27.64 13.26 -8.15
C VAL A 65 28.35 13.59 -9.45
N ALA A 66 27.71 14.39 -10.30
CA ALA A 66 28.34 15.09 -11.41
C ALA A 66 28.28 16.60 -11.16
N PHE A 67 28.81 17.39 -12.08
CA PHE A 67 28.84 18.85 -11.96
C PHE A 67 28.21 19.49 -13.20
N ILE A 68 27.25 20.40 -12.99
CA ILE A 68 26.51 21.05 -14.07
C ILE A 68 27.49 21.88 -14.90
N GLY A 69 27.59 21.59 -16.21
CA GLY A 69 28.58 22.21 -17.09
C GLY A 69 30.04 21.93 -16.72
N GLY A 70 30.29 20.98 -15.80
CA GLY A 70 31.63 20.69 -15.26
C GLY A 70 32.10 21.66 -14.17
N ASP A 71 31.24 22.56 -13.67
CA ASP A 71 31.56 23.52 -12.60
C ASP A 71 31.40 22.89 -11.21
N PRO A 72 32.49 22.71 -10.44
CA PRO A 72 32.47 22.06 -9.12
C PRO A 72 31.54 22.72 -8.09
N ARG A 73 31.12 23.97 -8.31
CA ARG A 73 30.21 24.70 -7.41
C ARG A 73 28.75 24.27 -7.54
N TYR A 74 28.40 23.57 -8.62
CA TYR A 74 27.04 23.15 -8.91
C TYR A 74 26.96 21.62 -9.05
N PRO A 75 27.08 20.86 -7.95
CA PRO A 75 26.92 19.42 -7.98
C PRO A 75 25.47 19.01 -8.23
N ILE A 76 25.33 17.87 -8.91
CA ILE A 76 24.04 17.22 -9.17
C ILE A 76 24.16 15.73 -8.85
N ILE A 77 23.22 15.21 -8.06
CA ILE A 77 23.09 13.79 -7.74
C ILE A 77 22.47 13.09 -8.93
N THR A 78 23.20 12.14 -9.51
CA THR A 78 22.81 11.41 -10.74
C THR A 78 22.28 10.00 -10.47
N GLY A 79 22.25 9.59 -9.20
CA GLY A 79 21.70 8.32 -8.75
C GLY A 79 22.48 7.69 -7.59
N TYR A 80 21.94 6.58 -7.10
CA TYR A 80 22.55 5.77 -6.05
C TYR A 80 23.76 4.98 -6.56
N ARG A 81 24.76 4.80 -5.70
CA ARG A 81 25.89 3.88 -5.96
C ARG A 81 25.52 2.46 -5.56
N ASN A 82 26.21 1.49 -6.16
CA ASN A 82 26.08 0.11 -5.72
C ASN A 82 26.70 -0.05 -4.30
N PRO A 83 26.01 -0.72 -3.36
CA PRO A 83 26.55 -1.00 -2.04
C PRO A 83 27.77 -1.95 -2.03
N GLN A 84 28.02 -2.66 -3.14
CA GLN A 84 29.02 -3.74 -3.33
C GLN A 84 28.87 -4.96 -2.40
N ALA A 85 28.20 -4.83 -1.25
CA ALA A 85 27.83 -5.89 -0.32
C ALA A 85 26.47 -5.59 0.34
N GLY A 86 25.80 -6.61 0.88
CA GLY A 86 24.49 -6.44 1.55
C GLY A 86 23.32 -6.11 0.61
N ASN A 87 23.50 -6.32 -0.70
CA ASN A 87 22.46 -6.07 -1.70
C ASN A 87 21.24 -6.97 -1.46
N SER A 88 20.04 -6.42 -1.66
CA SER A 88 18.83 -7.25 -1.71
C SER A 88 18.75 -7.97 -3.05
N THR A 89 18.51 -9.28 -3.02
CA THR A 89 18.39 -10.10 -4.23
C THR A 89 16.92 -10.39 -4.53
N GLY A 90 16.47 -10.14 -5.76
CA GLY A 90 15.10 -10.46 -6.19
C GLY A 90 14.01 -9.52 -5.68
N TRP A 91 14.38 -8.38 -5.08
CA TRP A 91 13.44 -7.39 -4.56
C TRP A 91 13.62 -6.03 -5.21
N ARG A 92 12.50 -5.39 -5.52
CA ARG A 92 12.40 -3.95 -5.77
C ARG A 92 11.50 -3.37 -4.69
N ARG A 93 11.92 -2.27 -4.05
CA ARG A 93 11.18 -1.61 -2.97
C ARG A 93 11.09 -0.13 -3.26
N TRP A 94 9.98 0.45 -2.86
CA TRP A 94 9.76 1.88 -2.80
C TRP A 94 9.31 2.19 -1.38
N HIS A 95 9.83 3.25 -0.82
CA HIS A 95 9.52 3.69 0.53
C HIS A 95 9.36 5.21 0.50
N HIS A 96 8.39 5.67 1.27
CA HIS A 96 8.13 7.07 1.53
C HIS A 96 7.14 7.15 2.71
N ALA A 97 7.05 8.31 3.36
CA ALA A 97 6.04 8.52 4.40
C ALA A 97 4.61 8.35 3.86
N ASN A 98 4.37 8.78 2.62
CA ASN A 98 3.11 8.68 1.90
C ASN A 98 3.39 8.28 0.45
N MET A 99 2.55 7.40 -0.10
CA MET A 99 2.64 6.98 -1.50
C MET A 99 1.27 7.02 -2.15
N GLU A 100 1.20 7.57 -3.36
CA GLU A 100 -0.02 7.64 -4.16
C GLU A 100 0.26 7.05 -5.55
N LEU A 101 -0.68 6.24 -6.05
CA LEU A 101 -0.67 5.71 -7.40
C LEU A 101 -2.00 6.11 -8.04
N LEU A 102 -1.94 6.88 -9.12
CA LEU A 102 -3.12 7.35 -9.84
C LEU A 102 -3.09 6.81 -11.27
N ALA A 103 -4.21 6.27 -11.72
CA ALA A 103 -4.41 5.83 -13.10
C ALA A 103 -5.80 6.26 -13.57
N GLU A 104 -5.88 6.86 -14.76
CA GLU A 104 -7.16 7.37 -15.28
C GLU A 104 -8.07 6.25 -15.81
N THR A 105 -7.49 5.14 -16.24
CA THR A 105 -8.24 4.05 -16.91
C THR A 105 -8.11 2.73 -16.16
N LEU A 106 -6.89 2.26 -15.94
CA LEU A 106 -6.63 0.96 -15.36
C LEU A 106 -5.38 0.99 -14.49
N MET A 107 -5.56 0.63 -13.22
CA MET A 107 -4.48 0.19 -12.36
C MET A 107 -4.49 -1.34 -12.33
N ARG A 108 -3.43 -1.98 -12.83
CA ARG A 108 -3.33 -3.45 -12.90
C ARG A 108 -2.23 -3.95 -11.99
N MET A 109 -2.60 -4.74 -10.99
CA MET A 109 -1.69 -5.38 -10.04
C MET A 109 -1.87 -6.90 -10.17
N ILE A 110 -0.84 -7.59 -10.67
CA ILE A 110 -0.89 -9.04 -10.88
C ILE A 110 0.40 -9.65 -10.33
N ALA A 111 0.26 -10.63 -9.45
CA ALA A 111 1.34 -11.43 -8.92
C ALA A 111 1.14 -12.90 -9.31
N GLY A 112 2.22 -13.59 -9.68
CA GLY A 112 2.18 -15.05 -9.90
C GLY A 112 2.16 -15.86 -8.60
N GLY A 113 2.46 -15.22 -7.48
CA GLY A 113 2.34 -15.75 -6.12
C GLY A 113 1.46 -14.82 -5.29
N ASP A 114 1.91 -14.49 -4.08
CA ASP A 114 1.11 -13.70 -3.15
C ASP A 114 0.98 -12.23 -3.52
N PHE A 115 -0.23 -11.71 -3.32
CA PHE A 115 -0.51 -10.28 -3.27
C PHE A 115 -0.96 -9.91 -1.85
N LEU A 116 -0.07 -9.26 -1.09
CA LEU A 116 -0.31 -8.97 0.33
C LEU A 116 -0.67 -7.49 0.53
N ILE A 117 -1.81 -7.23 1.16
CA ILE A 117 -2.21 -5.91 1.67
C ILE A 117 -2.27 -5.98 3.20
N LYS A 118 -1.51 -5.12 3.87
CA LYS A 118 -1.52 -4.99 5.33
C LYS A 118 -1.61 -3.50 5.72
N SER A 119 -2.57 -3.18 6.58
CA SER A 119 -2.74 -1.84 7.17
C SER A 119 -2.76 -1.94 8.69
N GLY A 120 -2.19 -0.93 9.36
CA GLY A 120 -2.22 -0.82 10.82
C GLY A 120 -3.53 -0.26 11.37
N THR A 121 -4.39 0.29 10.50
CA THR A 121 -5.65 0.93 10.88
C THR A 121 -6.80 0.40 10.05
N HIS A 122 -6.93 0.82 8.80
CA HIS A 122 -8.06 0.49 7.94
C HIS A 122 -7.61 0.19 6.51
N VAL A 123 -8.40 -0.64 5.83
CA VAL A 123 -8.39 -0.81 4.38
C VAL A 123 -9.79 -0.46 3.90
N ILE A 124 -9.92 0.50 2.98
CA ILE A 124 -11.19 0.90 2.38
C ILE A 124 -11.18 0.45 0.92
N VAL A 125 -12.18 -0.37 0.54
CA VAL A 125 -12.42 -0.76 -0.85
C VAL A 125 -13.72 -0.11 -1.30
N GLN A 126 -13.62 0.99 -2.05
CA GLN A 126 -14.77 1.70 -2.59
C GLN A 126 -14.82 1.49 -4.10
N ALA A 127 -15.85 0.78 -4.55
CA ALA A 127 -16.12 0.53 -5.96
C ALA A 127 -17.62 0.39 -6.19
N PRO A 128 -18.14 0.69 -7.40
CA PRO A 128 -19.53 0.38 -7.75
C PRO A 128 -19.87 -1.12 -7.65
N SER A 129 -18.87 -1.99 -7.84
CA SER A 129 -18.98 -3.43 -7.68
C SER A 129 -17.63 -4.02 -7.28
N ALA A 130 -17.65 -5.02 -6.41
CA ALA A 130 -16.47 -5.80 -6.01
C ALA A 130 -16.78 -7.30 -6.17
N THR A 131 -15.82 -8.04 -6.69
CA THR A 131 -15.90 -9.51 -6.84
C THR A 131 -14.74 -10.15 -6.11
N ILE A 132 -15.04 -11.15 -5.28
CA ILE A 132 -14.05 -12.04 -4.67
C ILE A 132 -14.24 -13.40 -5.33
N ASP A 133 -13.37 -13.72 -6.28
CA ASP A 133 -13.32 -15.02 -6.95
C ASP A 133 -12.16 -15.82 -6.35
N ALA A 134 -12.48 -16.61 -5.33
CA ALA A 134 -11.51 -17.42 -4.60
C ALA A 134 -12.15 -18.76 -4.23
N ALA A 135 -11.35 -19.83 -4.23
CA ALA A 135 -11.80 -21.15 -3.82
C ALA A 135 -12.23 -21.19 -2.34
N ASP A 136 -11.59 -20.38 -1.49
CA ASP A 136 -11.93 -20.19 -0.09
C ASP A 136 -11.85 -18.71 0.29
N THR A 137 -12.73 -18.26 1.19
CA THR A 137 -12.74 -16.90 1.73
C THR A 137 -13.01 -16.97 3.23
N HIS A 138 -12.05 -16.48 4.02
CA HIS A 138 -12.12 -16.55 5.47
C HIS A 138 -12.09 -15.14 6.09
N VAL A 139 -13.21 -14.76 6.71
CA VAL A 139 -13.31 -13.56 7.55
C VAL A 139 -13.19 -13.97 9.02
N LYS A 140 -12.08 -13.62 9.67
CA LYS A 140 -11.79 -14.01 11.06
C LYS A 140 -12.53 -13.18 12.11
N GLY A 141 -12.83 -11.92 11.77
CA GLY A 141 -13.55 -10.99 12.63
C GLY A 141 -15.05 -10.98 12.32
N ASN A 142 -15.75 -10.05 12.96
CA ASN A 142 -17.16 -9.82 12.66
C ASN A 142 -17.32 -9.28 11.24
N MET A 143 -18.37 -9.73 10.55
CA MET A 143 -18.79 -9.21 9.25
C MET A 143 -20.13 -8.51 9.41
N LEU A 144 -20.16 -7.21 9.15
CA LEU A 144 -21.40 -6.43 9.02
C LEU A 144 -21.72 -6.27 7.54
N VAL A 145 -22.98 -6.51 7.18
CA VAL A 145 -23.49 -6.32 5.82
C VAL A 145 -24.79 -5.53 5.94
N ASP A 146 -24.79 -4.30 5.43
CA ASP A 146 -26.00 -3.45 5.46
C ASP A 146 -27.06 -3.91 4.44
N GLY A 147 -26.61 -4.57 3.38
CA GLY A 147 -27.46 -5.17 2.35
C GLY A 147 -27.84 -6.62 2.65
N ALA A 148 -28.41 -7.29 1.64
CA ALA A 148 -28.76 -8.69 1.74
C ALA A 148 -27.54 -9.61 1.59
N ILE A 149 -27.53 -10.71 2.34
CA ILE A 149 -26.66 -11.85 2.11
C ILE A 149 -27.43 -12.88 1.29
N VAL A 150 -26.90 -13.26 0.12
CA VAL A 150 -27.52 -14.26 -0.76
C VAL A 150 -26.55 -15.42 -0.97
N GLY A 151 -26.78 -16.53 -0.29
CA GLY A 151 -26.07 -17.79 -0.53
C GLY A 151 -26.77 -18.64 -1.58
N LYS A 152 -26.08 -19.00 -2.67
CA LYS A 152 -26.61 -19.90 -3.70
C LYS A 152 -26.36 -21.39 -3.42
N GLY A 153 -25.34 -21.69 -2.61
CA GLY A 153 -25.07 -23.03 -2.11
C GLY A 153 -25.86 -23.30 -0.83
N GLY A 154 -25.17 -23.75 0.22
CA GLY A 154 -25.70 -23.80 1.59
C GLY A 154 -25.17 -22.67 2.46
N MET A 155 -25.84 -22.43 3.58
CA MET A 155 -25.35 -21.53 4.64
C MET A 155 -25.33 -22.31 5.95
N ALA A 156 -24.13 -22.68 6.40
CA ALA A 156 -23.93 -23.27 7.70
C ALA A 156 -23.57 -22.18 8.70
N VAL A 157 -24.29 -22.12 9.82
CA VAL A 157 -23.98 -21.23 10.95
C VAL A 157 -23.76 -22.13 12.17
N SER A 158 -22.58 -22.01 12.79
CA SER A 158 -22.17 -22.84 13.92
C SER A 158 -21.33 -22.03 14.90
N GLY A 159 -21.38 -22.37 16.19
CA GLY A 159 -20.76 -21.59 17.27
C GLY A 159 -21.62 -20.41 17.74
N GLY A 160 -21.28 -19.84 18.89
CA GLY A 160 -22.04 -18.73 19.51
C GLY A 160 -23.49 -19.09 19.89
N SER A 161 -24.36 -18.08 19.97
CA SER A 161 -25.81 -18.22 20.25
C SER A 161 -26.65 -18.51 19.00
N GLY A 162 -26.03 -18.92 17.90
CA GLY A 162 -26.71 -19.19 16.63
C GLY A 162 -27.12 -17.91 15.87
N VAL A 163 -28.26 -17.99 15.17
CA VAL A 163 -28.81 -16.89 14.36
C VAL A 163 -29.91 -16.17 15.15
N SER A 164 -29.79 -14.85 15.29
CA SER A 164 -30.89 -13.98 15.72
C SER A 164 -31.46 -13.28 14.49
N VAL A 165 -32.78 -13.33 14.32
CA VAL A 165 -33.46 -12.68 13.20
C VAL A 165 -34.51 -11.73 13.75
N GLU A 166 -34.35 -10.45 13.47
CA GLU A 166 -35.39 -9.46 13.67
C GLU A 166 -36.20 -9.34 12.38
N GLY A 167 -37.34 -10.01 12.35
CA GLY A 167 -38.21 -10.07 11.18
C GLY A 167 -38.75 -11.47 10.90
N ASN A 168 -39.29 -11.66 9.69
CA ASN A 168 -39.88 -12.93 9.29
C ASN A 168 -38.83 -13.90 8.78
N ILE A 169 -38.94 -15.16 9.19
CA ILE A 169 -38.21 -16.27 8.58
C ILE A 169 -39.17 -17.01 7.64
N GLY A 170 -38.89 -16.96 6.34
CA GLY A 170 -39.63 -17.73 5.33
C GLY A 170 -38.87 -18.99 4.95
N VAL A 171 -39.48 -20.16 5.13
CA VAL A 171 -38.90 -21.45 4.74
C VAL A 171 -39.76 -22.10 3.66
N LYS A 172 -39.16 -22.38 2.50
CA LYS A 172 -39.75 -23.22 1.45
C LYS A 172 -39.09 -24.59 1.50
N GLY A 173 -39.70 -25.50 2.23
CA GLY A 173 -39.14 -26.81 2.55
C GLY A 173 -39.46 -27.19 3.99
N ASN A 174 -38.67 -28.10 4.55
CA ASN A 174 -38.85 -28.57 5.92
C ASN A 174 -37.87 -27.86 6.86
N VAL A 175 -38.32 -27.62 8.09
CA VAL A 175 -37.45 -27.28 9.23
C VAL A 175 -37.25 -28.56 10.02
N ASN A 176 -36.00 -29.00 10.19
CA ASN A 176 -35.64 -30.10 11.08
C ASN A 176 -34.92 -29.54 12.31
N ALA A 177 -35.54 -29.66 13.48
CA ALA A 177 -34.96 -29.23 14.74
C ALA A 177 -34.81 -30.46 15.66
N THR A 178 -33.62 -30.61 16.25
CA THR A 178 -33.34 -31.70 17.21
C THR A 178 -33.64 -31.31 18.65
N GLY A 179 -33.92 -30.03 18.90
CA GLY A 179 -34.33 -29.49 20.19
C GLY A 179 -35.69 -28.80 20.09
N ASP A 180 -36.06 -28.11 21.17
CA ASP A 180 -37.37 -27.46 21.27
C ASP A 180 -37.48 -26.26 20.32
N ILE A 181 -38.64 -26.12 19.68
CA ILE A 181 -39.07 -24.89 19.01
C ILE A 181 -40.08 -24.22 19.94
N LEU A 182 -39.63 -23.17 20.62
CA LEU A 182 -40.45 -22.41 21.57
C LEU A 182 -40.93 -21.11 20.90
N ALA A 183 -42.23 -20.85 20.96
CA ALA A 183 -42.81 -19.58 20.56
C ALA A 183 -43.24 -18.80 21.81
N ASP A 184 -42.94 -17.51 21.87
CA ASP A 184 -43.36 -16.63 22.97
C ASP A 184 -44.84 -16.22 22.86
N GLY A 185 -45.38 -16.23 21.63
CA GLY A 185 -46.78 -15.91 21.32
C GLY A 185 -47.62 -17.11 20.86
N ALA A 186 -48.91 -16.87 20.63
CA ALA A 186 -49.83 -17.89 20.11
C ALA A 186 -49.39 -18.39 18.73
N ASN A 187 -49.19 -19.70 18.58
CA ASN A 187 -48.90 -20.35 17.31
C ASN A 187 -50.20 -20.55 16.51
N SER A 188 -50.35 -19.87 15.36
CA SER A 188 -51.53 -19.94 14.47
C SER A 188 -51.43 -21.04 13.40
N ASN A 189 -50.62 -22.08 13.59
CA ASN A 189 -50.70 -23.29 12.78
C ASN A 189 -51.98 -24.06 13.17
N HIS A 190 -53.09 -23.72 12.52
CA HIS A 190 -54.29 -24.55 12.49
C HIS A 190 -54.15 -25.53 11.33
N HIS A 191 -53.78 -26.78 11.61
CA HIS A 191 -54.06 -27.85 10.66
C HIS A 191 -55.47 -28.36 10.95
N SER A 192 -56.36 -28.31 9.95
CA SER A 192 -57.60 -29.07 10.00
C SER A 192 -57.26 -30.53 9.75
N HIS A 193 -57.63 -31.40 10.70
CA HIS A 193 -57.62 -32.85 10.52
C HIS A 193 -58.58 -33.31 9.41
#